data_AF-A0A317ERJ8-F1
#
_entry.id   AF-A0A317ERJ8-F1
#
_cell.length_a   1.000
_cell.length_b   1.000
_cell.length_c   1.000
_cell.angle_alpha   90.00
_cell.angle_beta   90.00
_cell.angle_gamma   90.00
#
_symmetry.space_group_name_H-M   'P 1'
#
loop_
_entity.id
_entity.type
_entity.pdbx_description
1 polymer ?
#
loop_
_entity_poly.entity_id
_entity_poly.type
_entity_poly.pdbx_seq_one_letter_code
_entity_poly.pdbx_strand_id
1 'polypeptide(L)'
;MRLEMTLLRLNATIINLDRDLKEGYIWTVINNYYPVEGPWHLPGIKERKVAEEYMNDYRGYDRDFQLYPTRHVIEHLKKVLNSAKNINKEKELIHINMNLNNLEDLKDEMKKLGFDEALITKMEEHMKNDDPAFKLYDEVKASRGQVDITLHFKQSGQSDYYYLNKLEAVHNQGKPLQEGQKYMVITKTEEGKNIVKKLENVAEAIDFFKKQNGNSELAVGKDAANKTMLANMEEGKVNYVSKDFKRDYYSPSIPQTFWLDHGKGFSKEQAANLVQGRAVYRDDLLSREGTPYKAWMQLDTEKERDRQNNLTFRQFTDAYGFDVKALLDDFKIKEMADPKKATALETSLINGNRQLVTVEKEGQEAKMYLETAVRYGKLNFYREDGKPEKREQFLKETGLEVANIFSKKQEQGKDKEVAQSTGLGR
;
A
#
# COMPACT_ATOMS: atom_id res chain seq x y z
N MET A 1 0.80 17.30 -18.03
CA MET A 1 1.47 18.51 -17.51
C MET A 1 2.19 19.38 -18.56
N ARG A 2 3.21 18.91 -19.31
CA ARG A 2 3.96 19.79 -20.25
C ARG A 2 3.15 20.20 -21.50
N LEU A 3 2.34 19.30 -22.07
CA LEU A 3 1.53 19.56 -23.27
C LEU A 3 0.29 20.45 -22.99
N GLU A 4 -0.37 20.25 -21.85
CA GLU A 4 -1.56 21.05 -21.47
C GLU A 4 -1.20 22.52 -21.25
N MET A 5 -0.07 22.80 -20.59
CA MET A 5 0.42 24.18 -20.44
C MET A 5 0.76 24.80 -21.81
N THR A 6 1.32 24.02 -22.74
CA THR A 6 1.58 24.48 -24.11
C THR A 6 0.29 24.82 -24.86
N LEU A 7 -0.73 23.94 -24.79
CA LEU A 7 -2.04 24.19 -25.40
C LEU A 7 -2.72 25.44 -24.83
N LEU A 8 -2.62 25.65 -23.51
CA LEU A 8 -3.18 26.82 -22.84
C LEU A 8 -2.50 28.12 -23.32
N ARG A 9 -1.17 28.12 -23.44
CA ARG A 9 -0.39 29.27 -23.96
C ARG A 9 -0.72 29.56 -25.41
N LEU A 10 -0.73 28.54 -26.27
CA LEU A 10 -1.06 28.68 -27.69
C LEU A 10 -2.47 29.28 -27.87
N ASN A 11 -3.44 28.81 -27.10
CA ASN A 11 -4.81 29.33 -27.13
C ASN A 11 -4.89 30.79 -26.66
N ALA A 12 -4.15 31.16 -25.60
CA ALA A 12 -4.07 32.53 -25.12
C ALA A 12 -3.43 33.48 -26.17
N THR A 13 -2.38 33.04 -26.86
CA THR A 13 -1.75 33.80 -27.96
C THR A 13 -2.73 34.05 -29.11
N ILE A 14 -3.51 33.03 -29.50
CA ILE A 14 -4.55 33.18 -30.54
C ILE A 14 -5.60 34.22 -30.12
N ILE A 15 -6.08 34.16 -28.87
CA ILE A 15 -7.09 35.10 -28.35
C ILE A 15 -6.57 36.55 -28.39
N ASN A 16 -5.32 36.77 -27.99
CA ASN A 16 -4.71 38.10 -28.01
C ASN A 16 -4.59 38.63 -29.44
N LEU A 17 -4.10 37.83 -30.39
CA LEU A 17 -4.00 38.25 -31.79
C LEU A 17 -5.38 38.50 -32.43
N ASP A 18 -6.40 37.70 -32.10
CA ASP A 18 -7.78 37.94 -32.56
C ASP A 18 -8.34 39.26 -32.00
N ARG A 19 -7.95 39.69 -30.79
CA ARG A 19 -8.29 41.00 -30.22
C ARG A 19 -7.54 42.12 -30.95
N ASP A 20 -6.23 41.98 -31.12
CA ASP A 20 -5.39 42.98 -31.76
C ASP A 20 -5.85 43.21 -33.22
N LEU A 21 -6.24 42.15 -33.93
CA LEU A 21 -6.80 42.26 -35.27
C LEU A 21 -8.11 43.08 -35.30
N LYS A 22 -8.97 42.97 -34.29
CA LYS A 22 -10.21 43.78 -34.17
C LYS A 22 -9.93 45.25 -33.87
N GLU A 23 -8.83 45.54 -33.19
CA GLU A 23 -8.37 46.90 -32.86
C GLU A 23 -7.55 47.56 -34.00
N GLY A 24 -7.40 46.85 -35.13
CA GLY A 24 -6.79 47.35 -36.36
C GLY A 24 -5.30 47.01 -36.50
N TYR A 25 -4.75 46.14 -35.65
CA TYR A 25 -3.36 45.68 -35.73
C TYR A 25 -3.24 44.50 -36.72
N ILE A 26 -3.09 44.84 -38.00
CA ILE A 26 -3.16 43.88 -39.12
C ILE A 26 -1.83 43.22 -39.48
N TRP A 27 -0.72 43.64 -38.88
CA TRP A 27 0.61 43.06 -39.05
C TRP A 27 1.18 42.53 -37.74
N THR A 28 1.87 41.39 -37.79
CA THR A 28 2.55 40.75 -36.65
C THR A 28 4.00 40.45 -37.01
N VAL A 29 4.92 40.84 -36.13
CA VAL A 29 6.35 40.52 -36.25
C VAL A 29 6.64 39.26 -35.45
N ILE A 30 7.23 38.27 -36.09
CA ILE A 30 7.59 36.98 -35.48
C ILE A 30 9.10 36.80 -35.55
N ASN A 31 9.71 36.38 -34.44
CA ASN A 31 11.08 35.88 -34.44
C ASN A 31 11.04 34.36 -34.66
N ASN A 32 11.64 33.87 -35.76
CA ASN A 32 11.62 32.45 -36.11
C ASN A 32 12.54 31.57 -35.24
N TYR A 33 13.43 32.17 -34.44
CA TYR A 33 14.29 31.45 -33.50
C TYR A 33 13.53 30.98 -32.25
N TYR A 34 12.49 31.72 -31.86
CA TYR A 34 11.70 31.40 -30.67
C TYR A 34 10.35 30.78 -31.05
N PRO A 35 9.92 29.72 -30.35
CA PRO A 35 8.59 29.20 -30.55
C PRO A 35 7.55 30.25 -30.15
N VAL A 36 6.54 30.43 -31.02
CA VAL A 36 5.41 31.37 -30.83
C VAL A 36 4.59 31.07 -29.56
N GLU A 37 4.81 29.91 -28.95
CA GLU A 37 4.19 29.43 -27.70
C GLU A 37 4.91 29.93 -26.43
N GLY A 38 5.98 30.72 -26.58
CA GLY A 38 6.70 31.35 -25.48
C GLY A 38 5.90 32.47 -24.79
N PRO A 39 6.32 32.95 -23.61
CA PRO A 39 5.64 34.01 -22.85
C PRO A 39 5.74 35.40 -23.51
N TRP A 40 6.23 35.47 -24.75
CA TRP A 40 6.53 36.71 -25.46
C TRP A 40 5.26 37.20 -26.16
N HIS A 41 4.85 38.42 -25.84
CA HIS A 41 3.78 39.09 -26.58
C HIS A 41 4.29 39.38 -28.00
N LEU A 42 3.58 38.88 -29.02
CA LEU A 42 3.83 39.25 -30.40
C LEU A 42 3.23 40.64 -30.63
N PRO A 43 4.03 41.69 -30.89
CA PRO A 43 3.50 43.03 -31.03
C PRO A 43 2.66 43.12 -32.32
N GLY A 44 1.38 43.44 -32.16
CA GLY A 44 0.51 43.82 -33.27
C GLY A 44 0.83 45.23 -33.75
N ILE A 45 0.88 45.44 -35.07
CA ILE A 45 1.22 46.72 -35.69
C ILE A 45 0.15 47.08 -36.73
N LYS A 46 -0.34 48.33 -36.71
CA LYS A 46 -1.42 48.79 -37.59
C LYS A 46 -0.95 49.04 -39.03
N GLU A 47 0.25 49.58 -39.18
CA GLU A 47 0.81 49.97 -40.48
C GLU A 47 2.06 49.17 -40.81
N ARG A 48 2.14 48.70 -42.06
CA ARG A 48 3.26 47.89 -42.54
C ARG A 48 4.61 48.60 -42.39
N LYS A 49 4.63 49.90 -42.70
CA LYS A 49 5.85 50.72 -42.65
C LYS A 49 6.43 50.80 -41.24
N VAL A 50 5.57 50.97 -40.23
CA VAL A 50 5.95 50.95 -38.81
C VAL A 50 6.48 49.58 -38.40
N ALA A 51 5.93 48.50 -38.95
CA ALA A 51 6.43 47.16 -38.69
C ALA A 51 7.80 46.89 -39.32
N GLU A 52 8.03 47.44 -40.51
CA GLU A 52 9.32 47.39 -41.20
C GLU A 52 10.39 48.24 -40.49
N GLU A 53 10.02 49.42 -39.97
CA GLU A 53 10.87 50.25 -39.11
C GLU A 53 11.22 49.52 -37.80
N TYR A 54 10.21 48.94 -37.12
CA TYR A 54 10.41 48.13 -35.93
C TYR A 54 11.38 46.98 -36.19
N MET A 55 11.25 46.24 -37.30
CA MET A 55 12.20 45.18 -37.64
C MET A 55 13.62 45.71 -37.92
N ASN A 56 13.75 46.90 -38.50
CA ASN A 56 15.06 47.49 -38.82
C ASN A 56 15.83 47.92 -37.57
N ASP A 57 15.14 48.40 -36.53
CA ASP A 57 15.77 48.77 -35.25
C ASP A 57 16.41 47.58 -34.53
N TYR A 58 15.92 46.35 -34.78
CA TYR A 58 16.45 45.11 -34.19
C TYR A 58 17.44 44.35 -35.07
N ARG A 59 17.72 44.81 -36.31
CA ARG A 59 18.66 44.15 -37.25
C ARG A 59 20.11 44.07 -36.75
N GLY A 60 20.47 44.83 -35.71
CA GLY A 60 21.80 44.80 -35.11
C GLY A 60 22.08 43.59 -34.22
N TYR A 61 21.06 42.87 -33.73
CA TYR A 61 21.23 41.87 -32.67
C TYR A 61 20.67 40.47 -32.95
N ASP A 62 19.69 40.30 -33.84
CA ASP A 62 19.16 38.96 -34.16
C ASP A 62 18.46 38.98 -35.53
N ARG A 63 18.83 38.08 -36.45
CA ARG A 63 18.56 38.26 -37.90
C ARG A 63 17.27 37.62 -38.43
N ASP A 64 16.45 36.97 -37.61
CA ASP A 64 15.34 36.14 -38.12
C ASP A 64 13.94 36.66 -37.73
N PHE A 65 13.74 37.98 -37.79
CA PHE A 65 12.40 38.57 -37.70
C PHE A 65 11.71 38.58 -39.07
N GLN A 66 10.47 38.09 -39.11
CA GLN A 66 9.63 38.10 -40.30
C GLN A 66 8.28 38.74 -40.02
N LEU A 67 7.76 39.43 -41.04
CA LEU A 67 6.50 40.14 -41.00
C LEU A 67 5.41 39.32 -41.66
N TYR A 68 4.32 39.08 -40.93
CA TYR A 68 3.16 38.35 -41.42
C TYR A 68 1.88 39.14 -41.21
N PRO A 69 0.89 39.02 -42.10
CA PRO A 69 -0.46 39.47 -41.81
C PRO A 69 -0.97 38.75 -40.54
N THR A 70 -1.45 39.51 -39.56
CA THR A 70 -1.93 38.97 -38.27
C THR A 70 -2.96 37.86 -38.47
N ARG A 71 -3.85 38.00 -39.47
CA ARG A 71 -4.83 36.97 -39.84
C ARG A 71 -4.17 35.63 -40.23
N HIS A 72 -3.09 35.65 -41.01
CA HIS A 72 -2.42 34.42 -41.44
C HIS A 72 -1.72 33.72 -40.27
N VAL A 73 -1.16 34.51 -39.33
CA VAL A 73 -0.58 33.97 -38.10
C VAL A 73 -1.64 33.26 -37.27
N ILE A 74 -2.80 33.90 -37.07
CA ILE A 74 -3.94 33.30 -36.35
C ILE A 74 -4.38 31.98 -37.01
N GLU A 75 -4.54 31.96 -38.34
CA GLU A 75 -4.93 30.74 -39.07
C GLU A 75 -3.90 29.62 -38.91
N HIS A 76 -2.62 29.93 -38.98
CA HIS A 76 -1.55 28.96 -38.78
C HIS A 76 -1.58 28.40 -37.35
N LEU A 77 -1.66 29.26 -36.32
CA LEU A 77 -1.72 28.82 -34.93
C LEU A 77 -2.98 28.00 -34.63
N LYS A 78 -4.13 28.32 -35.25
CA LYS A 78 -5.35 27.49 -35.16
C LYS A 78 -5.15 26.09 -35.75
N LYS A 79 -4.42 25.96 -36.88
CA LYS A 79 -4.06 24.66 -37.47
C LYS A 79 -3.10 23.87 -36.56
N VAL A 80 -2.10 24.52 -35.97
CA VAL A 80 -1.16 23.91 -35.02
C VAL A 80 -1.92 23.44 -33.76
N LEU A 81 -2.80 24.28 -33.21
CA LEU A 81 -3.63 23.95 -32.06
C LEU A 81 -4.53 22.74 -32.32
N ASN A 82 -5.17 22.68 -33.48
CA ASN A 82 -6.03 21.55 -33.85
C ASN A 82 -5.22 20.26 -34.07
N SER A 83 -4.04 20.36 -34.69
CA SER A 83 -3.14 19.21 -34.88
C SER A 83 -2.61 18.69 -33.54
N ALA A 84 -2.22 19.59 -32.63
CA ALA A 84 -1.78 19.23 -31.28
C ALA A 84 -2.91 18.62 -30.44
N LYS A 85 -4.14 19.11 -30.57
CA LYS A 85 -5.34 18.50 -29.94
C LYS A 85 -5.61 17.10 -30.48
N ASN A 86 -5.47 16.88 -31.79
CA ASN A 86 -5.62 15.55 -32.38
C ASN A 86 -4.54 14.58 -31.92
N ILE A 87 -3.28 15.01 -31.84
CA ILE A 87 -2.18 14.21 -31.27
C ILE A 87 -2.43 13.88 -29.79
N ASN A 88 -2.95 14.82 -29.00
CA ASN A 88 -3.33 14.54 -27.61
C ASN A 88 -4.45 13.50 -27.53
N LYS A 89 -5.47 13.62 -28.40
CA LYS A 89 -6.57 12.67 -28.50
C LYS A 89 -6.09 11.29 -28.98
N GLU A 90 -5.18 11.22 -29.94
CA GLU A 90 -4.55 9.97 -30.40
C GLU A 90 -3.66 9.36 -29.31
N LYS A 91 -2.94 10.16 -28.53
CA LYS A 91 -2.22 9.68 -27.33
C LYS A 91 -3.18 9.14 -26.28
N GLU A 92 -4.31 9.81 -26.04
CA GLU A 92 -5.37 9.29 -25.19
C GLU A 92 -5.96 7.97 -25.74
N LEU A 93 -6.08 7.81 -27.07
CA LEU A 93 -6.53 6.58 -27.72
C LEU A 93 -5.48 5.45 -27.68
N ILE A 94 -4.18 5.77 -27.75
CA ILE A 94 -3.07 4.81 -27.58
C ILE A 94 -3.00 4.31 -26.13
N HIS A 95 -3.47 5.12 -25.17
CA HIS A 95 -3.59 4.79 -23.73
C HIS A 95 -4.75 3.83 -23.40
N ILE A 96 -5.51 3.35 -24.40
CA ILE A 96 -6.65 2.43 -24.24
C ILE A 96 -6.32 1.07 -24.88
N ASN A 97 -5.16 0.50 -24.56
CA ASN A 97 -4.92 -0.92 -24.84
C ASN A 97 -4.58 -1.70 -23.57
N MET A 98 -5.22 -1.32 -22.45
CA MET A 98 -5.21 -2.11 -21.22
C MET A 98 -5.95 -3.43 -21.46
N ASN A 99 -5.35 -4.54 -21.09
CA ASN A 99 -5.98 -5.86 -21.15
C ASN A 99 -7.14 -5.94 -20.15
N LEU A 100 -8.38 -5.80 -20.66
CA LEU A 100 -9.58 -5.75 -19.82
C LEU A 100 -9.88 -7.07 -19.11
N ASN A 101 -9.54 -8.21 -19.71
CA ASN A 101 -9.71 -9.52 -19.07
C ASN A 101 -8.77 -9.64 -17.88
N ASN A 102 -7.49 -9.29 -18.06
CA ASN A 102 -6.54 -9.28 -16.96
C ASN A 102 -6.92 -8.28 -15.86
N LEU A 103 -7.50 -7.13 -16.22
CA LEU A 103 -8.04 -6.19 -15.22
C LEU A 103 -9.18 -6.81 -14.41
N GLU A 104 -10.13 -7.49 -15.07
CA GLU A 104 -11.26 -8.16 -14.40
C GLU A 104 -10.76 -9.26 -13.45
N ASP A 105 -9.86 -10.11 -13.93
CA ASP A 105 -9.24 -11.17 -13.13
C ASP A 105 -8.54 -10.57 -11.89
N LEU A 106 -7.70 -9.56 -12.08
CA LEU A 106 -6.93 -8.97 -10.99
C LEU A 106 -7.80 -8.23 -9.96
N LYS A 107 -8.95 -7.67 -10.39
CA LYS A 107 -9.96 -7.11 -9.48
C LYS A 107 -10.56 -8.20 -8.59
N ASP A 108 -10.91 -9.34 -9.16
CA ASP A 108 -11.48 -10.46 -8.41
C ASP A 108 -10.46 -11.08 -7.46
N GLU A 109 -9.20 -11.19 -7.87
CA GLU A 109 -8.10 -11.58 -7.01
C GLU A 109 -7.94 -10.64 -5.81
N MET A 110 -7.93 -9.33 -6.05
CA MET A 110 -7.83 -8.32 -5.00
C MET A 110 -8.99 -8.39 -4.01
N LYS A 111 -10.23 -8.57 -4.50
CA LYS A 111 -11.42 -8.75 -3.64
C LYS A 111 -11.30 -10.02 -2.80
N LYS A 112 -10.91 -11.14 -3.42
CA LYS A 112 -10.73 -12.43 -2.75
C LYS A 112 -9.68 -12.37 -1.64
N LEU A 113 -8.61 -11.59 -1.84
CA LEU A 113 -7.56 -11.37 -0.85
C LEU A 113 -7.95 -10.37 0.25
N GLY A 114 -9.12 -9.73 0.15
CA GLY A 114 -9.67 -8.84 1.18
C GLY A 114 -9.24 -7.37 1.05
N PHE A 115 -8.89 -6.92 -0.15
CA PHE A 115 -8.60 -5.51 -0.44
C PHE A 115 -9.87 -4.75 -0.81
N ASP A 116 -9.90 -3.46 -0.48
CA ASP A 116 -11.07 -2.60 -0.70
C ASP A 116 -11.11 -2.01 -2.12
N GLU A 117 -12.27 -1.45 -2.48
CA GLU A 117 -12.51 -0.84 -3.79
C GLU A 117 -11.60 0.38 -4.05
N ALA A 118 -11.16 1.08 -3.00
CA ALA A 118 -10.29 2.24 -3.15
C ALA A 118 -8.88 1.82 -3.59
N LEU A 119 -8.34 0.73 -3.02
CA LEU A 119 -7.06 0.16 -3.41
C LEU A 119 -7.13 -0.48 -4.80
N ILE A 120 -8.24 -1.16 -5.11
CA ILE A 120 -8.51 -1.71 -6.44
C ILE A 120 -8.55 -0.61 -7.50
N THR A 121 -9.17 0.54 -7.20
CA THR A 121 -9.19 1.68 -8.13
C THR A 121 -7.77 2.20 -8.40
N LYS A 122 -6.92 2.32 -7.37
CA LYS A 122 -5.51 2.73 -7.56
C LYS A 122 -4.72 1.73 -8.41
N MET A 123 -4.94 0.43 -8.23
CA MET A 123 -4.35 -0.61 -9.08
C MET A 123 -4.77 -0.42 -10.55
N GLU A 124 -6.06 -0.22 -10.80
CA GLU A 124 -6.58 0.02 -12.15
C GLU A 124 -5.98 1.30 -12.77
N GLU A 125 -5.79 2.37 -11.99
CA GLU A 125 -5.11 3.58 -12.46
C GLU A 125 -3.67 3.31 -12.91
N HIS A 126 -2.91 2.52 -12.14
CA HIS A 126 -1.55 2.14 -12.53
C HIS A 126 -1.52 1.28 -13.81
N MET A 127 -2.46 0.34 -13.95
CA MET A 127 -2.59 -0.46 -15.18
C MET A 127 -2.97 0.40 -16.38
N LYS A 128 -3.92 1.35 -16.21
CA LYS A 128 -4.26 2.32 -17.25
C LYS A 128 -3.08 3.17 -17.67
N ASN A 129 -2.16 3.45 -16.75
CA ASN A 129 -0.97 4.25 -17.00
C ASN A 129 0.21 3.44 -17.57
N ASP A 130 0.03 2.15 -17.86
CA ASP A 130 1.07 1.23 -18.33
C ASP A 130 2.32 1.24 -17.42
N ASP A 131 2.14 1.41 -16.11
CA ASP A 131 3.25 1.38 -15.16
C ASP A 131 3.82 -0.05 -15.08
N PRO A 132 5.07 -0.32 -15.50
CA PRO A 132 5.55 -1.71 -15.67
C PRO A 132 5.73 -2.46 -14.35
N ALA A 133 5.89 -1.72 -13.25
CA ALA A 133 5.91 -2.25 -11.89
C ALA A 133 5.50 -1.15 -10.91
N PHE A 134 4.66 -1.49 -9.95
CA PHE A 134 4.18 -0.55 -8.95
C PHE A 134 3.88 -1.25 -7.63
N LYS A 135 3.74 -0.47 -6.57
CA LYS A 135 3.37 -0.94 -5.25
C LYS A 135 2.12 -0.24 -4.78
N LEU A 136 1.29 -0.99 -4.06
CA LEU A 136 0.17 -0.44 -3.31
C LEU A 136 0.35 -0.77 -1.83
N TYR A 137 -0.23 0.07 -0.98
CA TYR A 137 -0.06 0.00 0.46
C TYR A 137 -1.42 -0.03 1.15
N ASP A 138 -1.52 -0.86 2.18
CA ASP A 138 -2.68 -0.97 3.05
C ASP A 138 -2.20 -1.16 4.49
N GLU A 139 -3.09 -1.00 5.45
CA GLU A 139 -2.81 -1.17 6.87
C GLU A 139 -3.89 -2.01 7.56
N VAL A 140 -3.47 -2.85 8.49
CA VAL A 140 -4.36 -3.64 9.33
C VAL A 140 -4.10 -3.29 10.78
N LYS A 141 -5.17 -2.95 11.53
CA LYS A 141 -5.07 -2.72 12.96
C LYS A 141 -4.57 -3.98 13.67
N ALA A 142 -3.54 -3.83 14.49
CA ALA A 142 -2.98 -4.91 15.28
C ALA A 142 -3.45 -4.81 16.74
N SER A 143 -3.30 -5.91 17.49
CA SER A 143 -3.51 -5.87 18.96
C SER A 143 -2.56 -4.88 19.64
N ARG A 144 -1.39 -4.64 19.03
CA ARG A 144 -0.42 -3.62 19.43
C ARG A 144 0.21 -3.02 18.17
N GLY A 145 0.09 -1.71 18.01
CA GLY A 145 0.59 -1.00 16.83
C GLY A 145 -0.27 -1.29 15.60
N GLN A 146 0.37 -1.52 14.45
CA GLN A 146 -0.30 -1.81 13.18
C GLN A 146 0.49 -2.86 12.37
N VAL A 147 -0.16 -3.46 11.39
CA VAL A 147 0.51 -4.24 10.35
C VAL A 147 0.47 -3.44 9.05
N ASP A 148 1.65 -3.12 8.51
CA ASP A 148 1.78 -2.50 7.20
C ASP A 148 1.77 -3.61 6.15
N ILE A 149 0.95 -3.45 5.11
CA ILE A 149 0.85 -4.37 3.97
C ILE A 149 1.37 -3.66 2.73
N THR A 150 2.27 -4.31 2.01
CA THR A 150 2.78 -3.83 0.71
C THR A 150 2.49 -4.86 -0.37
N LEU A 151 1.77 -4.46 -1.40
CA LEU A 151 1.43 -5.27 -2.57
C LEU A 151 2.40 -4.95 -3.70
N HIS A 152 2.95 -5.99 -4.34
CA HIS A 152 3.93 -5.84 -5.41
C HIS A 152 3.34 -6.30 -6.73
N PHE A 153 3.05 -5.34 -7.60
CA PHE A 153 2.52 -5.57 -8.95
C PHE A 153 3.61 -5.45 -10.00
N LYS A 154 3.52 -6.28 -11.04
CA LYS A 154 4.44 -6.20 -12.17
C LYS A 154 3.75 -6.67 -13.45
N GLN A 155 4.00 -5.94 -14.54
CA GLN A 155 3.64 -6.37 -15.89
C GLN A 155 4.60 -7.46 -16.40
N SER A 156 4.07 -8.41 -17.16
CA SER A 156 4.85 -9.37 -17.91
C SER A 156 5.84 -8.68 -18.85
N GLY A 157 7.04 -9.23 -18.96
CA GLY A 157 7.98 -8.78 -20.00
C GLY A 157 7.65 -9.32 -21.40
N GLN A 158 6.65 -10.19 -21.51
CA GLN A 158 6.31 -10.92 -22.74
C GLN A 158 4.85 -10.74 -23.18
N SER A 159 4.03 -10.10 -22.35
CA SER A 159 2.61 -9.86 -22.61
C SER A 159 2.15 -8.58 -21.90
N ASP A 160 0.90 -8.19 -22.13
CA ASP A 160 0.24 -7.06 -21.49
C ASP A 160 -0.33 -7.39 -20.09
N TYR A 161 -0.14 -8.61 -19.61
CA TYR A 161 -0.65 -9.08 -18.31
C TYR A 161 0.09 -8.45 -17.13
N TYR A 162 -0.68 -8.03 -16.14
CA TYR A 162 -0.24 -7.63 -14.81
C TYR A 162 -0.49 -8.74 -13.78
N TYR A 163 0.44 -8.87 -12.85
CA TYR A 163 0.38 -9.86 -11.77
C TYR A 163 0.62 -9.22 -10.41
N LEU A 164 -0.21 -9.59 -9.44
CA LEU A 164 0.08 -9.42 -8.01
C LEU A 164 0.90 -10.63 -7.54
N ASN A 165 2.22 -10.51 -7.56
CA ASN A 165 3.10 -11.67 -7.31
C ASN A 165 3.25 -12.00 -5.83
N LYS A 166 3.25 -10.96 -4.98
CA LYS A 166 3.45 -11.10 -3.55
C LYS A 166 2.83 -9.95 -2.79
N LEU A 167 2.50 -10.24 -1.54
CA LEU A 167 2.30 -9.24 -0.51
C LEU A 167 3.39 -9.39 0.55
N GLU A 168 3.81 -8.27 1.14
CA GLU A 168 4.67 -8.24 2.32
C GLU A 168 3.87 -7.68 3.50
N ALA A 169 3.95 -8.34 4.65
CA ALA A 169 3.36 -7.83 5.88
C ALA A 169 4.45 -7.56 6.92
N VAL A 170 4.31 -6.42 7.62
CA VAL A 170 5.26 -5.97 8.65
C VAL A 170 4.50 -5.63 9.92
N HIS A 171 4.72 -6.35 11.02
CA HIS A 171 4.14 -5.98 12.31
C HIS A 171 4.93 -4.86 12.97
N ASN A 172 4.42 -3.63 12.87
CA ASN A 172 4.99 -2.45 13.51
C ASN A 172 4.34 -2.23 14.87
N GLN A 173 5.08 -2.51 15.93
CA GLN A 173 4.58 -2.34 17.30
C GLN A 173 4.67 -0.88 17.79
N GLY A 174 5.05 0.04 16.90
CA GLY A 174 5.19 1.48 17.16
C GLY A 174 3.84 2.17 17.29
N LYS A 175 3.85 3.49 17.39
CA LYS A 175 2.62 4.28 17.32
C LYS A 175 2.09 4.21 15.87
N PRO A 176 0.84 3.76 15.64
CA PRO A 176 0.23 3.78 14.32
C PRO A 176 0.19 5.18 13.70
N LEU A 177 0.16 5.26 12.37
CA LEU A 177 -0.17 6.50 11.69
C LEU A 177 -1.63 6.88 12.03
N GLN A 178 -1.87 8.17 12.26
CA GLN A 178 -3.24 8.68 12.34
C GLN A 178 -3.79 8.91 10.94
N GLU A 179 -5.12 8.97 10.81
CA GLU A 179 -5.79 9.21 9.54
C GLU A 179 -5.23 10.46 8.81
N GLY A 180 -4.80 10.25 7.57
CA GLY A 180 -4.19 11.26 6.70
C GLY A 180 -2.72 11.59 7.00
N GLN A 181 -2.09 10.99 8.01
CA GLN A 181 -0.65 11.10 8.22
C GLN A 181 0.12 10.24 7.24
N LYS A 182 1.31 10.72 6.87
CA LYS A 182 2.31 9.96 6.11
C LYS A 182 3.68 10.16 6.72
N TYR A 183 4.59 9.23 6.44
CA TYR A 183 5.99 9.48 6.65
C TYR A 183 6.51 10.44 5.56
N MET A 184 7.46 11.28 5.93
CA MET A 184 8.10 12.24 5.04
C MET A 184 9.59 12.25 5.29
N VAL A 185 10.36 12.20 4.22
CA VAL A 185 11.78 12.55 4.26
C VAL A 185 11.96 13.88 3.57
N ILE A 186 12.45 14.85 4.32
CA ILE A 186 12.63 16.24 3.90
C ILE A 186 14.14 16.47 3.74
N THR A 187 14.61 16.51 2.51
CA THR A 187 16.02 16.74 2.19
C THR A 187 16.24 18.21 1.87
N LYS A 188 17.22 18.84 2.53
CA LYS A 188 17.63 20.22 2.24
C LYS A 188 18.65 20.23 1.10
N THR A 189 18.37 21.01 0.07
CA THR A 189 19.31 21.24 -1.05
C THR A 189 20.34 22.31 -0.70
N GLU A 190 21.45 22.36 -1.45
CA GLU A 190 22.49 23.39 -1.30
C GLU A 190 21.94 24.83 -1.47
N GLU A 191 20.88 24.99 -2.27
CA GLU A 191 20.16 26.27 -2.46
C GLU A 191 19.20 26.62 -1.30
N GLY A 192 19.13 25.80 -0.25
CA GLY A 192 18.22 25.98 0.89
C GLY A 192 16.75 25.61 0.62
N LYS A 193 16.43 25.07 -0.55
CA LYS A 193 15.08 24.53 -0.86
C LYS A 193 14.91 23.13 -0.28
N ASN A 194 13.69 22.82 0.17
CA ASN A 194 13.32 21.50 0.69
C ASN A 194 12.72 20.62 -0.42
N ILE A 195 13.19 19.38 -0.52
CA ILE A 195 12.56 18.32 -1.31
C ILE A 195 11.87 17.39 -0.32
N VAL A 196 10.56 17.17 -0.50
CA VAL A 196 9.76 16.32 0.39
C VAL A 196 9.35 15.04 -0.33
N LYS A 197 9.86 13.90 0.13
CA LYS A 197 9.40 12.58 -0.31
C LYS A 197 8.40 12.03 0.71
N LYS A 198 7.14 11.86 0.29
CA LYS A 198 6.11 11.19 1.09
C LYS A 198 6.20 9.66 0.91
N LEU A 199 6.02 8.93 2.00
CA LEU A 199 6.15 7.48 2.09
C LEU A 199 4.99 6.93 2.94
N GLU A 200 4.40 5.81 2.51
CA GLU A 200 3.21 5.25 3.15
C GLU A 200 3.56 4.36 4.36
N ASN A 201 4.74 3.73 4.38
CA ASN A 201 5.14 2.81 5.45
C ASN A 201 6.47 3.19 6.10
N VAL A 202 6.66 2.72 7.33
CA VAL A 202 7.82 3.08 8.16
C VAL A 202 9.12 2.49 7.63
N ALA A 203 9.09 1.29 7.06
CA ALA A 203 10.27 0.57 6.60
C ALA A 203 10.92 1.29 5.41
N GLU A 204 10.13 1.65 4.40
CA GLU A 204 10.59 2.43 3.24
C GLU A 204 11.03 3.83 3.65
N ALA A 205 10.37 4.44 4.64
CA ALA A 205 10.77 5.75 5.14
C ALA A 205 12.13 5.74 5.84
N ILE A 206 12.38 4.71 6.68
CA ILE A 206 13.67 4.51 7.32
C ILE A 206 14.75 4.19 6.28
N ASP A 207 14.48 3.28 5.33
CA ASP A 207 15.43 2.91 4.28
C ASP A 207 15.80 4.11 3.41
N PHE A 208 14.82 4.90 2.95
CA PHE A 208 15.06 6.10 2.15
C PHE A 208 15.82 7.16 2.95
N PHE A 209 15.47 7.39 4.22
CA PHE A 209 16.18 8.33 5.09
C PHE A 209 17.64 7.93 5.32
N LYS A 210 17.91 6.64 5.58
CA LYS A 210 19.28 6.12 5.81
C LYS A 210 20.17 6.21 4.56
N LYS A 211 19.60 6.30 3.37
CA LYS A 211 20.31 6.48 2.10
C LYS A 211 20.62 7.94 1.76
N GLN A 212 20.16 8.90 2.57
CA GLN A 212 20.50 10.31 2.37
C GLN A 212 21.96 10.58 2.74
N ASN A 213 22.61 11.49 2.01
CA ASN A 213 24.02 11.86 2.23
C ASN A 213 24.18 13.31 2.74
N GLY A 214 23.08 14.02 2.96
CA GLY A 214 23.07 15.43 3.35
C GLY A 214 22.00 15.71 4.39
N ASN A 215 21.79 17.00 4.67
CA ASN A 215 20.88 17.44 5.72
C ASN A 215 19.45 16.98 5.42
N SER A 216 18.92 16.08 6.25
CA SER A 216 17.64 15.42 6.02
C SER A 216 16.88 15.24 7.32
N GLU A 217 15.55 15.36 7.25
CA GLU A 217 14.63 15.12 8.36
C GLU A 217 13.67 14.00 8.00
N LEU A 218 13.58 12.95 8.82
CA LEU A 218 12.48 11.99 8.78
C LEU A 218 11.40 12.45 9.75
N ALA A 219 10.19 12.61 9.25
CA ALA A 219 9.05 13.11 10.02
C ALA A 219 7.77 12.33 9.71
N VAL A 220 6.77 12.50 10.56
CA VAL A 220 5.40 12.02 10.35
C VAL A 220 4.44 13.19 10.48
N GLY A 221 3.46 13.28 9.58
CA GLY A 221 2.49 14.38 9.59
C GLY A 221 1.55 14.36 8.40
N LYS A 222 0.57 15.28 8.40
CA LYS A 222 -0.34 15.46 7.26
C LYS A 222 0.36 16.18 6.10
N ASP A 223 1.25 17.10 6.44
CA ASP A 223 2.04 17.89 5.51
C ASP A 223 3.32 18.42 6.20
N ALA A 224 4.18 19.10 5.44
CA ALA A 224 5.47 19.59 5.94
C ALA A 224 5.35 20.69 7.01
N ALA A 225 4.20 21.37 7.13
CA ALA A 225 3.94 22.36 8.18
C ALA A 225 3.41 21.69 9.46
N ASN A 226 2.60 20.64 9.31
CA ASN A 226 1.97 19.87 10.39
C ASN A 226 2.67 18.53 10.60
N LYS A 227 3.97 18.59 10.93
CA LYS A 227 4.83 17.41 11.10
C LYS A 227 5.45 17.31 12.49
N THR A 228 5.71 16.07 12.89
CA THR A 228 6.52 15.71 14.04
C THR A 228 7.80 15.04 13.55
N MET A 229 8.95 15.60 13.91
CA MET A 229 10.25 15.03 13.57
C MET A 229 10.50 13.71 14.33
N LEU A 230 10.90 12.69 13.59
CA LEU A 230 11.23 11.36 14.10
C LEU A 230 12.74 11.11 14.13
N ALA A 231 13.47 11.57 13.12
CA ALA A 231 14.93 11.52 13.08
C ALA A 231 15.51 12.69 12.28
N ASN A 232 16.74 13.09 12.60
CA ASN A 232 17.46 14.15 11.89
C ASN A 232 18.86 13.66 11.49
N MET A 233 19.29 14.12 10.33
CA MET A 233 20.58 13.86 9.73
C MET A 233 21.23 15.19 9.35
N GLU A 234 22.49 15.36 9.72
CA GLU A 234 23.34 16.48 9.35
C GLU A 234 24.62 15.96 8.70
N GLU A 235 24.97 16.50 7.53
CA GLU A 235 26.17 16.10 6.79
C GLU A 235 26.29 14.57 6.60
N GLY A 236 25.15 13.91 6.32
CA GLY A 236 25.08 12.47 6.14
C GLY A 236 25.13 11.65 7.45
N LYS A 237 25.24 12.30 8.61
CA LYS A 237 25.29 11.64 9.93
C LYS A 237 24.00 11.86 10.69
N VAL A 238 23.40 10.77 11.13
CA VAL A 238 22.17 10.80 11.95
C VAL A 238 22.54 11.27 13.35
N ASN A 239 22.09 12.47 13.72
CA ASN A 239 22.42 13.10 15.00
C ASN A 239 21.26 13.03 16.01
N TYR A 240 20.05 12.68 15.57
CA TYR A 240 18.88 12.58 16.43
C TYR A 240 17.92 11.49 15.96
N VAL A 241 17.37 10.74 16.92
CA VAL A 241 16.23 9.85 16.76
C VAL A 241 15.34 10.01 17.99
N SER A 242 14.06 10.31 17.78
CA SER A 242 13.11 10.56 18.86
C SER A 242 12.93 9.32 19.73
N LYS A 243 12.75 9.52 21.05
CA LYS A 243 12.72 8.44 22.05
C LYS A 243 11.72 7.32 21.68
N ASP A 244 10.52 7.72 21.25
CA ASP A 244 9.45 6.80 20.90
C ASP A 244 9.69 6.07 19.57
N PHE A 245 10.59 6.58 18.72
CA PHE A 245 10.91 6.01 17.42
C PHE A 245 12.21 5.19 17.39
N LYS A 246 13.04 5.27 18.43
CA LYS A 246 14.34 4.58 18.49
C LYS A 246 14.25 3.09 18.17
N ARG A 247 13.26 2.37 18.72
CA ARG A 247 13.12 0.94 18.48
C ARG A 247 12.87 0.66 17.00
N ASP A 248 11.89 1.34 16.41
CA ASP A 248 11.52 1.12 15.02
C ASP A 248 12.67 1.54 14.07
N TYR A 249 13.45 2.57 14.43
CA TYR A 249 14.60 3.04 13.67
C TYR A 249 15.83 2.11 13.70
N TYR A 250 16.24 1.68 14.90
CA TYR A 250 17.47 0.88 15.10
C TYR A 250 17.23 -0.62 14.98
N SER A 251 16.00 -1.08 15.23
CA SER A 251 15.59 -2.48 15.13
C SER A 251 14.27 -2.57 14.35
N PRO A 252 14.28 -2.17 13.06
CA PRO A 252 13.07 -2.18 12.24
C PRO A 252 12.51 -3.60 12.14
N SER A 253 11.18 -3.71 12.21
CA SER A 253 10.48 -4.96 11.97
C SER A 253 10.82 -5.49 10.57
N ILE A 254 11.14 -6.78 10.49
CA ILE A 254 11.51 -7.43 9.23
C ILE A 254 10.22 -7.83 8.50
N PRO A 255 10.07 -7.48 7.20
CA PRO A 255 8.94 -7.94 6.41
C PRO A 255 8.87 -9.45 6.29
N GLN A 256 7.66 -9.99 6.33
CA GLN A 256 7.36 -11.35 5.93
C GLN A 256 6.73 -11.32 4.53
N THR A 257 7.34 -12.04 3.60
CA THR A 257 6.80 -12.19 2.24
C THR A 257 5.79 -13.34 2.19
N PHE A 258 4.66 -13.10 1.53
CA PHE A 258 3.66 -14.09 1.18
C PHE A 258 3.48 -14.07 -0.33
N TRP A 259 3.82 -15.18 -0.98
CA TRP A 259 3.66 -15.35 -2.42
C TRP A 259 2.20 -15.64 -2.76
N LEU A 260 1.76 -15.08 -3.87
CA LEU A 260 0.39 -15.17 -4.35
C LEU A 260 0.39 -15.79 -5.74
N ASP A 261 -0.67 -16.55 -6.03
CA ASP A 261 -0.87 -17.20 -7.32
C ASP A 261 -2.34 -17.08 -7.71
N HIS A 262 -2.66 -16.12 -8.58
CA HIS A 262 -4.02 -15.87 -9.08
C HIS A 262 -5.07 -15.78 -7.95
N GLY A 263 -4.84 -14.89 -7.00
CA GLY A 263 -5.68 -14.73 -5.80
C GLY A 263 -5.67 -15.92 -4.82
N LYS A 264 -4.74 -16.88 -4.97
CA LYS A 264 -4.44 -17.93 -3.99
C LYS A 264 -3.21 -17.56 -3.17
N GLY A 265 -3.07 -18.19 -2.01
CA GLY A 265 -2.14 -17.78 -0.96
C GLY A 265 -2.85 -17.03 0.17
N PHE A 266 -2.10 -16.50 1.13
CA PHE A 266 -2.65 -15.88 2.34
C PHE A 266 -3.34 -14.54 2.03
N SER A 267 -4.56 -14.37 2.54
CA SER A 267 -5.28 -13.09 2.43
C SER A 267 -4.59 -11.98 3.25
N LYS A 268 -5.00 -10.72 3.05
CA LYS A 268 -4.54 -9.58 3.85
C LYS A 268 -4.68 -9.84 5.36
N GLU A 269 -5.84 -10.32 5.77
CA GLU A 269 -6.15 -10.59 7.17
C GLU A 269 -5.29 -11.74 7.73
N GLN A 270 -5.16 -12.84 6.97
CA GLN A 270 -4.32 -13.97 7.38
C GLN A 270 -2.85 -13.59 7.50
N ALA A 271 -2.32 -12.83 6.53
CA ALA A 271 -0.95 -12.32 6.58
C ALA A 271 -0.73 -11.44 7.82
N ALA A 272 -1.68 -10.56 8.14
CA ALA A 272 -1.63 -9.72 9.33
C ALA A 272 -1.69 -10.54 10.64
N ASN A 273 -2.46 -11.63 10.67
CA ASN A 273 -2.53 -12.52 11.82
C ASN A 273 -1.23 -13.30 12.02
N LEU A 274 -0.64 -13.81 10.92
CA LEU A 274 0.61 -14.56 10.93
C LEU A 274 1.79 -13.75 11.47
N VAL A 275 1.98 -12.51 11.01
CA VAL A 275 3.08 -11.64 11.49
C VAL A 275 2.89 -11.18 12.93
N GLN A 276 1.68 -11.28 13.47
CA GLN A 276 1.40 -11.08 14.90
C GLN A 276 1.63 -12.36 15.74
N GLY A 277 2.12 -13.43 15.12
CA GLY A 277 2.41 -14.71 15.77
C GLY A 277 1.19 -15.62 15.95
N ARG A 278 0.04 -15.28 15.36
CA ARG A 278 -1.17 -16.11 15.40
C ARG A 278 -1.12 -17.17 14.30
N ALA A 279 -1.83 -18.27 14.52
CA ALA A 279 -1.99 -19.33 13.53
C ALA A 279 -3.23 -19.06 12.68
N VAL A 280 -3.19 -19.47 11.42
CA VAL A 280 -4.32 -19.38 10.47
C VAL A 280 -4.55 -20.73 9.83
N TYR A 281 -5.79 -21.10 9.58
CA TYR A 281 -6.15 -22.35 8.92
C TYR A 281 -6.20 -22.19 7.40
N ARG A 282 -5.73 -23.21 6.69
CA ARG A 282 -5.76 -23.31 5.22
C ARG A 282 -6.22 -24.70 4.83
N ASP A 283 -7.11 -24.77 3.85
CA ASP A 283 -7.68 -26.01 3.29
C ASP A 283 -7.35 -26.21 1.80
N ASP A 284 -6.52 -25.34 1.25
CA ASP A 284 -6.13 -25.29 -0.16
C ASP A 284 -4.61 -25.44 -0.36
N LEU A 285 -3.91 -26.04 0.61
CA LEU A 285 -2.45 -26.25 0.52
C LEU A 285 -2.11 -27.43 -0.38
N LEU A 286 -0.92 -27.39 -0.98
CA LEU A 286 -0.38 -28.45 -1.83
C LEU A 286 0.99 -28.90 -1.31
N SER A 287 1.19 -30.21 -1.21
CA SER A 287 2.50 -30.78 -0.90
C SER A 287 3.49 -30.55 -2.04
N ARG A 288 4.76 -30.88 -1.83
CA ARG A 288 5.78 -30.81 -2.90
C ARG A 288 5.44 -31.72 -4.09
N GLU A 289 4.76 -32.83 -3.81
CA GLU A 289 4.25 -33.81 -4.79
C GLU A 289 2.92 -33.37 -5.41
N GLY A 290 2.37 -32.22 -5.02
CA GLY A 290 1.10 -31.70 -5.51
C GLY A 290 -0.14 -32.31 -4.83
N THR A 291 0.02 -33.00 -3.69
CA THR A 291 -1.12 -33.59 -2.99
C THR A 291 -1.83 -32.50 -2.16
N PRO A 292 -3.15 -32.28 -2.34
CA PRO A 292 -3.90 -31.34 -1.53
C PRO A 292 -3.96 -31.76 -0.06
N TYR A 293 -3.78 -30.80 0.84
CA TYR A 293 -3.92 -31.03 2.27
C TYR A 293 -4.41 -29.76 2.98
N LYS A 294 -4.84 -29.94 4.23
CA LYS A 294 -5.28 -28.84 5.10
C LYS A 294 -4.43 -28.80 6.36
N ALA A 295 -4.16 -27.59 6.84
CA ALA A 295 -3.35 -27.38 8.04
C ALA A 295 -3.57 -26.00 8.64
N TRP A 296 -3.30 -25.91 9.94
CA TRP A 296 -2.98 -24.63 10.56
C TRP A 296 -1.54 -24.25 10.27
N MET A 297 -1.33 -22.99 9.93
CA MET A 297 -0.06 -22.39 9.57
C MET A 297 0.30 -21.31 10.60
N GLN A 298 1.51 -21.34 11.12
CA GLN A 298 2.04 -20.31 12.03
C GLN A 298 3.49 -20.00 11.64
N LEU A 299 3.93 -18.74 11.71
CA LEU A 299 5.33 -18.41 11.50
C LEU A 299 6.20 -18.98 12.63
N ASP A 300 7.26 -19.69 12.28
CA ASP A 300 8.18 -20.33 13.23
C ASP A 300 9.30 -19.37 13.62
N THR A 301 9.11 -18.66 14.74
CA THR A 301 10.08 -17.69 15.27
C THR A 301 11.22 -18.35 16.05
N GLU A 302 11.21 -19.67 16.24
CA GLU A 302 12.25 -20.42 16.95
C GLU A 302 13.36 -20.89 16.00
N LYS A 303 13.13 -20.81 14.67
CA LYS A 303 14.09 -21.18 13.64
C LYS A 303 14.73 -19.95 13.01
N GLU A 304 15.89 -20.17 12.40
CA GLU A 304 16.53 -19.18 11.54
C GLU A 304 15.65 -18.84 10.34
N ARG A 305 15.76 -17.59 9.89
CA ARG A 305 15.12 -17.14 8.65
C ARG A 305 15.78 -17.81 7.45
N ASP A 306 15.02 -17.94 6.37
CA ASP A 306 15.54 -18.47 5.13
C ASP A 306 16.48 -17.48 4.40
N ARG A 307 16.97 -17.88 3.22
CA ARG A 307 17.87 -17.05 2.39
C ARG A 307 17.23 -15.76 1.88
N GLN A 308 15.91 -15.68 1.88
CA GLN A 308 15.13 -14.50 1.49
C GLN A 308 14.72 -13.67 2.72
N ASN A 309 15.27 -14.00 3.89
CA ASN A 309 15.00 -13.36 5.17
C ASN A 309 13.55 -13.52 5.65
N ASN A 310 12.86 -14.60 5.23
CA ASN A 310 11.51 -14.93 5.69
C ASN A 310 11.54 -15.95 6.83
N LEU A 311 10.55 -15.91 7.71
CA LEU A 311 10.31 -16.98 8.68
C LEU A 311 9.72 -18.20 7.96
N THR A 312 10.11 -19.39 8.42
CA THR A 312 9.49 -20.65 7.96
C THR A 312 8.13 -20.87 8.63
N PHE A 313 7.35 -21.81 8.13
CA PHE A 313 6.05 -22.16 8.72
C PHE A 313 6.12 -23.41 9.58
N ARG A 314 5.50 -23.33 10.76
CA ARG A 314 5.04 -24.49 11.52
C ARG A 314 3.65 -24.89 11.03
N GLN A 315 3.47 -26.20 10.82
CA GLN A 315 2.23 -26.76 10.26
C GLN A 315 1.58 -27.72 11.26
N PHE A 316 0.29 -27.59 11.48
CA PHE A 316 -0.51 -28.51 12.28
C PHE A 316 -1.61 -29.11 11.40
N THR A 317 -1.35 -30.31 10.87
CA THR A 317 -2.28 -31.04 9.99
C THR A 317 -3.43 -31.66 10.77
N ASP A 318 -4.37 -32.31 10.09
CA ASP A 318 -5.50 -33.00 10.74
C ASP A 318 -5.09 -34.02 11.80
N ALA A 319 -3.93 -34.67 11.63
CA ALA A 319 -3.39 -35.59 12.62
C ALA A 319 -3.13 -34.90 13.98
N TYR A 320 -2.95 -33.57 13.98
CA TYR A 320 -2.86 -32.78 15.20
C TYR A 320 -4.21 -32.62 15.92
N GLY A 321 -5.34 -32.71 15.21
CA GLY A 321 -6.68 -32.74 15.78
C GLY A 321 -7.11 -31.47 16.52
N PHE A 322 -6.79 -30.30 15.99
CA PHE A 322 -7.25 -29.02 16.54
C PHE A 322 -8.58 -28.59 15.89
N ASP A 323 -9.68 -28.89 16.57
CA ASP A 323 -11.05 -28.54 16.17
C ASP A 323 -11.54 -27.33 16.97
N VAL A 324 -11.66 -26.18 16.31
CA VAL A 324 -12.10 -24.92 16.94
C VAL A 324 -13.54 -25.01 17.41
N LYS A 325 -14.41 -25.64 16.61
CA LYS A 325 -15.83 -25.73 16.93
C LYS A 325 -16.04 -26.58 18.19
N ALA A 326 -15.41 -27.75 18.24
CA ALA A 326 -15.44 -28.61 19.43
C ALA A 326 -14.86 -27.90 20.67
N LEU A 327 -13.80 -27.09 20.51
CA LEU A 327 -13.25 -26.31 21.62
C LEU A 327 -14.20 -25.21 22.09
N LEU A 328 -14.88 -24.50 21.18
CA LEU A 328 -15.82 -23.44 21.54
C LEU A 328 -17.01 -23.99 22.35
N ASP A 329 -17.44 -25.22 22.06
CA ASP A 329 -18.53 -25.88 22.76
C ASP A 329 -18.25 -26.14 24.25
N ASP A 330 -16.97 -26.15 24.68
CA ASP A 330 -16.59 -26.30 26.08
C ASP A 330 -16.90 -25.03 26.93
N PHE A 331 -17.11 -23.87 26.30
CA PHE A 331 -17.18 -22.57 26.98
C PHE A 331 -18.58 -21.92 26.94
N LYS A 332 -18.90 -21.13 27.98
CA LYS A 332 -20.11 -20.30 28.09
C LYS A 332 -19.99 -19.02 27.25
N ILE A 333 -19.93 -19.19 25.93
CA ILE A 333 -19.86 -18.10 24.96
C ILE A 333 -21.26 -17.87 24.37
N LYS A 334 -21.80 -16.66 24.50
CA LYS A 334 -23.18 -16.36 24.07
C LYS A 334 -23.37 -16.44 22.56
N GLU A 335 -22.35 -16.07 21.78
CA GLU A 335 -22.39 -16.14 20.33
C GLU A 335 -22.61 -17.57 19.81
N MET A 336 -22.29 -18.60 20.62
CA MET A 336 -22.51 -20.00 20.26
C MET A 336 -23.98 -20.41 20.28
N ALA A 337 -24.87 -19.65 20.91
CA ALA A 337 -26.30 -19.94 20.93
C ALA A 337 -27.02 -19.63 19.61
N ASP A 338 -26.46 -18.73 18.80
CA ASP A 338 -26.98 -18.38 17.48
C ASP A 338 -26.10 -19.04 16.40
N PRO A 339 -26.64 -19.93 15.54
CA PRO A 339 -25.84 -20.64 14.54
C PRO A 339 -25.07 -19.73 13.59
N LYS A 340 -25.62 -18.58 13.19
CA LYS A 340 -24.94 -17.64 12.30
C LYS A 340 -23.77 -16.96 13.01
N LYS A 341 -23.96 -16.56 14.27
CA LYS A 341 -22.88 -15.96 15.08
C LYS A 341 -21.81 -16.99 15.43
N ALA A 342 -22.18 -18.22 15.71
CA ALA A 342 -21.26 -19.33 15.94
C ALA A 342 -20.37 -19.57 14.72
N THR A 343 -20.96 -19.68 13.51
CA THR A 343 -20.19 -19.84 12.27
C THR A 343 -19.31 -18.62 11.98
N ALA A 344 -19.79 -17.40 12.25
CA ALA A 344 -18.97 -16.20 12.07
C ALA A 344 -17.78 -16.16 13.05
N LEU A 345 -17.99 -16.55 14.31
CA LEU A 345 -16.93 -16.68 15.31
C LEU A 345 -15.89 -17.73 14.91
N GLU A 346 -16.35 -18.91 14.49
CA GLU A 346 -15.49 -19.97 13.99
C GLU A 346 -14.65 -19.49 12.80
N THR A 347 -15.30 -18.87 11.80
CA THR A 347 -14.64 -18.30 10.61
C THR A 347 -13.58 -17.27 11.00
N SER A 348 -13.90 -16.38 11.94
CA SER A 348 -12.95 -15.39 12.46
C SER A 348 -11.73 -16.06 13.10
N LEU A 349 -11.95 -17.05 13.97
CA LEU A 349 -10.87 -17.77 14.66
C LEU A 349 -10.00 -18.61 13.73
N ILE A 350 -10.58 -19.28 12.71
CA ILE A 350 -9.80 -20.01 11.71
C ILE A 350 -8.99 -19.08 10.81
N ASN A 351 -9.44 -17.85 10.57
CA ASN A 351 -8.61 -16.81 9.95
C ASN A 351 -7.47 -16.33 10.85
N GLY A 352 -7.43 -16.74 12.11
CA GLY A 352 -6.45 -16.34 13.12
C GLY A 352 -6.80 -15.05 13.84
N ASN A 353 -8.05 -14.57 13.73
CA ASN A 353 -8.48 -13.34 14.38
C ASN A 353 -8.55 -13.50 15.88
N ARG A 354 -8.42 -12.36 16.56
CA ARG A 354 -8.73 -12.21 17.98
C ARG A 354 -10.10 -11.57 18.05
N GLN A 355 -11.11 -12.38 18.31
CA GLN A 355 -12.51 -11.98 18.23
C GLN A 355 -13.03 -11.54 19.61
N LEU A 356 -13.73 -10.41 19.67
CA LEU A 356 -14.46 -10.03 20.88
C LEU A 356 -15.72 -10.89 21.00
N VAL A 357 -15.89 -11.55 22.14
CA VAL A 357 -17.02 -12.43 22.47
C VAL A 357 -17.62 -12.05 23.81
N THR A 358 -18.86 -12.51 24.06
CA THR A 358 -19.56 -12.32 25.32
C THR A 358 -19.57 -13.62 26.10
N VAL A 359 -18.90 -13.64 27.26
CA VAL A 359 -18.84 -14.81 28.14
C VAL A 359 -19.65 -14.59 29.41
N GLU A 360 -20.12 -15.69 30.01
CA GLU A 360 -20.70 -15.67 31.34
C GLU A 360 -19.64 -16.04 32.40
N LYS A 361 -19.47 -15.18 33.40
CA LYS A 361 -18.62 -15.39 34.58
C LYS A 361 -19.44 -15.15 35.83
N GLU A 362 -19.58 -16.18 36.67
CA GLU A 362 -20.33 -16.08 37.95
C GLU A 362 -21.77 -15.55 37.78
N GLY A 363 -22.42 -15.91 36.67
CA GLY A 363 -23.77 -15.45 36.32
C GLY A 363 -23.83 -14.01 35.78
N GLN A 364 -22.69 -13.32 35.64
CA GLN A 364 -22.59 -12.00 35.02
C GLN A 364 -21.97 -12.08 33.63
N GLU A 365 -22.36 -11.16 32.76
CA GLU A 365 -21.81 -11.06 31.42
C GLU A 365 -20.51 -10.26 31.44
N ALA A 366 -19.51 -10.75 30.72
CA ALA A 366 -18.27 -10.04 30.47
C ALA A 366 -17.87 -10.14 29.01
N LYS A 367 -17.30 -9.07 28.46
CA LYS A 367 -16.68 -9.10 27.14
C LYS A 367 -15.22 -9.55 27.26
N MET A 368 -14.84 -10.48 26.41
CA MET A 368 -13.48 -11.01 26.35
C MET A 368 -13.04 -11.13 24.90
N TYR A 369 -11.77 -10.83 24.64
CA TYR A 369 -11.12 -11.22 23.40
C TYR A 369 -10.74 -12.70 23.45
N LEU A 370 -11.02 -13.41 22.38
CA LEU A 370 -10.76 -14.83 22.21
C LEU A 370 -9.86 -15.05 21.00
N GLU A 371 -8.83 -15.88 21.15
CA GLU A 371 -7.99 -16.32 20.02
C GLU A 371 -7.53 -17.76 20.17
N THR A 372 -7.17 -18.39 19.05
CA THR A 372 -6.64 -19.75 19.02
C THR A 372 -5.17 -19.80 19.43
N ALA A 373 -4.82 -20.76 20.29
CA ALA A 373 -3.45 -21.11 20.60
C ALA A 373 -3.16 -22.53 20.11
N VAL A 374 -3.14 -22.70 18.78
CA VAL A 374 -3.11 -24.01 18.08
C VAL A 374 -2.01 -24.91 18.60
N ARG A 375 -0.76 -24.41 18.74
CA ARG A 375 0.40 -25.15 19.30
C ARG A 375 0.09 -25.83 20.63
N TYR A 376 -0.77 -25.25 21.45
CA TYR A 376 -1.10 -25.73 22.79
C TYR A 376 -2.48 -26.39 22.87
N GLY A 377 -3.16 -26.57 21.74
CA GLY A 377 -4.47 -27.21 21.71
C GLY A 377 -5.55 -26.49 22.52
N LYS A 378 -5.49 -25.17 22.65
CA LYS A 378 -6.40 -24.39 23.52
C LYS A 378 -6.86 -23.06 22.91
N LEU A 379 -7.83 -22.45 23.56
CA LEU A 379 -8.24 -21.06 23.36
C LEU A 379 -7.70 -20.17 24.48
N ASN A 380 -7.28 -18.96 24.13
CA ASN A 380 -6.84 -17.95 25.09
C ASN A 380 -7.88 -16.83 25.19
N PHE A 381 -8.13 -16.39 26.41
CA PHE A 381 -9.03 -15.28 26.72
C PHE A 381 -8.24 -14.09 27.23
N TYR A 382 -8.60 -12.89 26.77
CA TYR A 382 -8.01 -11.64 27.18
C TYR A 382 -9.10 -10.64 27.52
N ARG A 383 -8.86 -9.83 28.54
CA ARG A 383 -9.66 -8.64 28.81
C ARG A 383 -9.48 -7.60 27.71
N GLU A 384 -10.35 -6.60 27.69
CA GLU A 384 -10.23 -5.48 26.74
C GLU A 384 -8.92 -4.69 26.88
N ASP A 385 -8.30 -4.70 28.07
CA ASP A 385 -6.97 -4.11 28.32
C ASP A 385 -5.79 -5.01 27.86
N GLY A 386 -6.09 -6.17 27.27
CA GLY A 386 -5.11 -7.14 26.77
C GLY A 386 -4.53 -8.09 27.81
N LYS A 387 -4.96 -8.01 29.09
CA LYS A 387 -4.49 -8.95 30.11
C LYS A 387 -5.11 -10.34 29.92
N PRO A 388 -4.33 -11.42 30.01
CA PRO A 388 -4.85 -12.78 29.90
C PRO A 388 -5.74 -13.12 31.10
N GLU A 389 -6.80 -13.88 30.85
CA GLU A 389 -7.69 -14.45 31.87
C GLU A 389 -7.66 -15.97 31.83
N LYS A 390 -7.90 -16.59 32.99
CA LYS A 390 -7.93 -18.06 33.10
C LYS A 390 -9.19 -18.58 32.40
N ARG A 391 -9.00 -19.30 31.29
CA ARG A 391 -10.09 -19.89 30.48
C ARG A 391 -11.03 -20.79 31.29
N GLU A 392 -10.51 -21.40 32.36
CA GLU A 392 -11.25 -22.27 33.27
C GLU A 392 -12.44 -21.55 33.93
N GLN A 393 -12.39 -20.22 34.05
CA GLN A 393 -13.48 -19.40 34.59
C GLN A 393 -14.71 -19.36 33.67
N PHE A 394 -14.57 -19.74 32.40
CA PHE A 394 -15.62 -19.61 31.38
C PHE A 394 -16.15 -20.95 30.88
N LEU A 395 -15.80 -22.07 31.52
CA LEU A 395 -16.27 -23.39 31.12
C LEU A 395 -17.77 -23.58 31.44
N LYS A 396 -18.45 -24.41 30.64
CA LYS A 396 -19.84 -24.82 30.91
C LYS A 396 -19.95 -25.69 32.15
N GLU A 397 -19.04 -26.66 32.29
CA GLU A 397 -18.95 -27.58 33.41
C GLU A 397 -18.12 -26.98 34.57
N THR A 398 -18.53 -27.23 35.81
CA THR A 398 -17.82 -26.79 37.02
C THR A 398 -17.52 -27.99 37.94
N GLY A 399 -16.31 -28.08 38.51
CA GLY A 399 -15.94 -29.10 39.51
C GLY A 399 -14.93 -30.16 39.06
N LEU A 400 -15.00 -31.37 39.65
CA LEU A 400 -14.07 -32.51 39.45
C LEU A 400 -13.98 -33.02 38.00
N GLU A 401 -15.02 -32.80 37.18
CA GLU A 401 -15.03 -33.14 35.74
C GLU A 401 -14.00 -32.33 34.95
N VAL A 402 -13.82 -31.05 35.30
CA VAL A 402 -12.80 -30.17 34.70
C VAL A 402 -11.39 -30.70 34.97
N ALA A 403 -11.10 -31.23 36.16
CA ALA A 403 -9.78 -31.76 36.52
C ALA A 403 -9.40 -33.02 35.71
N ASN A 404 -10.38 -33.88 35.40
CA ASN A 404 -10.18 -35.09 34.60
C ASN A 404 -10.03 -34.79 33.10
N ILE A 405 -10.80 -33.83 32.56
CA ILE A 405 -10.67 -33.37 31.17
C ILE A 405 -9.32 -32.68 30.95
N PHE A 406 -8.87 -31.86 31.91
CA PHE A 406 -7.60 -31.14 31.82
C PHE A 406 -6.38 -32.06 31.89
N SER A 407 -6.36 -33.03 32.80
CA SER A 407 -5.23 -33.98 32.91
C SER A 407 -5.01 -34.72 31.58
N LYS A 408 -6.09 -35.20 30.94
CA LYS A 408 -6.03 -35.83 29.61
C LYS A 408 -5.63 -34.89 28.47
N LYS A 409 -6.19 -33.67 28.40
CA LYS A 409 -5.87 -32.70 27.33
C LYS A 409 -4.46 -32.10 27.48
N GLN A 410 -3.94 -31.97 28.70
CA GLN A 410 -2.59 -31.44 28.97
C GLN A 410 -1.49 -32.48 28.70
N GLU A 411 -1.74 -33.77 28.96
CA GLU A 411 -0.86 -34.87 28.52
C GLU A 411 -0.80 -34.94 26.99
N GLN A 412 -1.95 -34.88 26.29
CA GLN A 412 -1.98 -34.84 24.82
C GLN A 412 -1.28 -33.61 24.22
N GLY A 413 -1.34 -32.45 24.87
CA GLY A 413 -0.63 -31.24 24.43
C GLY A 413 0.90 -31.36 24.54
N LYS A 414 1.40 -32.03 25.60
CA LYS A 414 2.83 -32.30 25.79
C LYS A 414 3.35 -33.38 24.83
N ASP A 415 2.58 -34.44 24.60
CA ASP A 415 2.96 -35.51 23.66
C ASP A 415 3.00 -35.02 22.21
N LYS A 416 2.11 -34.08 21.84
CA LYS A 416 2.11 -33.43 20.52
C LYS A 416 3.33 -32.51 20.30
N GLU A 417 3.87 -31.89 21.35
CA GLU A 417 5.10 -31.09 21.27
C GLU A 417 6.34 -31.98 20.99
N VAL A 418 6.38 -33.18 21.56
CA VAL A 418 7.46 -34.16 21.33
C VAL A 418 7.39 -34.76 19.92
N ALA A 419 6.20 -35.12 19.43
CA ALA A 419 6.00 -35.71 18.10
C ALA A 419 6.35 -34.77 16.93
N GLN A 420 6.10 -33.45 17.08
CA GLN A 420 6.49 -32.47 16.06
C GLN A 420 8.00 -32.20 16.02
N SER A 421 8.71 -32.31 17.15
CA SER A 421 10.18 -32.14 17.20
C SER A 421 10.96 -33.29 16.54
N THR A 422 10.36 -34.48 16.46
CA THR A 422 10.99 -35.69 15.91
C THR A 422 10.61 -35.99 14.45
N GLY A 423 9.52 -35.40 13.93
CA GLY A 423 9.00 -35.68 12.58
C GLY A 423 9.58 -34.86 11.42
N LEU A 424 10.45 -33.87 11.67
CA LEU A 424 11.03 -32.99 10.63
C LEU A 424 12.37 -33.51 10.06
N GLY A 425 12.78 -34.72 10.44
CA GLY A 425 13.96 -35.38 9.90
C GLY A 425 13.59 -36.54 8.98
N ARG A 426 13.11 -36.26 7.76
CA ARG A 426 13.23 -37.16 6.60
C ARG A 426 12.89 -36.45 5.31
#